data_AF-W2TV64-F1
#
_entry.id   AF-W2TV64-F1
#
_cell.length_a   1.000
_cell.length_b   1.000
_cell.length_c   1.000
_cell.angle_alpha   90.00
_cell.angle_beta   90.00
_cell.angle_gamma   90.00
#
_symmetry.space_group_name_H-M   'P 1'
#
loop_
_entity.id
_entity.type
_entity.pdbx_description
1 polymer ?
#
loop_
_entity_poly.entity_id
_entity_poly.type
_entity_poly.pdbx_seq_one_letter_code
_entity_poly.pdbx_strand_id
1 'polypeptide(L)'
;MWSKHDYFMFVAEAGSVGTLIKKSGGDYAYIMEAFGPFLAFVRLWIEAIVVRPCTVTIVALTFAIYILRPFYPDCDPPDGIPELLAILLIVLMTAVNCISVRAATFVQDFFTIAKVLALVLIIGTGMVLLMTGKPQYRESFENIFENTSRDFSTISIAFYSGLFAYSGWNFLNFIVEELQNPKR
;
A
#
# COMPACT_ATOMS: atom_id res chain seq x y z
N MET A 1 5.79 -26.38 -19.63
CA MET A 1 4.47 -26.00 -20.18
C MET A 1 3.51 -26.05 -19.00
N TRP A 2 3.41 -24.96 -18.25
CA TRP A 2 2.72 -24.91 -16.95
C TRP A 2 1.24 -24.56 -17.15
N SER A 3 0.36 -25.26 -16.44
CA SER A 3 -1.10 -25.17 -16.61
C SER A 3 -1.69 -24.02 -15.79
N LYS A 4 -2.78 -23.43 -16.27
CA LYS A 4 -3.54 -22.36 -15.59
C LYS A 4 -4.01 -22.72 -14.18
N HIS A 5 -3.97 -23.99 -13.80
CA HIS A 5 -4.33 -24.45 -12.47
C HIS A 5 -3.31 -24.06 -11.39
N ASP A 6 -2.02 -24.00 -11.74
CA ASP A 6 -0.93 -23.74 -10.79
C ASP A 6 -0.87 -22.26 -10.36
N TYR A 7 -1.30 -21.35 -11.24
CA TYR A 7 -1.44 -19.92 -10.92
C TYR A 7 -2.64 -19.62 -10.03
N PHE A 8 -3.73 -20.39 -10.16
CA PHE A 8 -4.93 -20.22 -9.33
C PHE A 8 -4.72 -20.75 -7.90
N MET A 9 -3.80 -21.69 -7.72
CA MET A 9 -3.40 -22.19 -6.40
C MET A 9 -2.71 -21.12 -5.54
N PHE A 10 -1.91 -20.24 -6.17
CA PHE A 10 -1.20 -19.14 -5.48
C PHE A 10 -2.12 -18.09 -4.83
N VAL A 11 -3.37 -17.93 -5.31
CA VAL A 11 -4.32 -16.93 -4.78
C VAL A 11 -5.25 -17.53 -3.72
N ALA A 12 -5.50 -18.85 -3.74
CA ALA A 12 -6.37 -19.52 -2.78
C ALA A 12 -5.66 -19.92 -1.47
N GLU A 13 -4.32 -19.84 -1.42
CA GLU A 13 -3.51 -20.48 -0.37
C GLU A 13 -3.17 -19.62 0.87
N ALA A 14 -3.46 -18.32 0.89
CA ALA A 14 -3.08 -17.48 2.04
C ALA A 14 -3.74 -17.95 3.36
N GLY A 15 -4.99 -18.43 3.30
CA GLY A 15 -5.71 -18.95 4.45
C GLY A 15 -5.42 -20.42 4.79
N SER A 16 -5.15 -21.27 3.78
CA SER A 16 -4.88 -22.70 4.01
C SER A 16 -3.42 -22.97 4.37
N VAL A 17 -2.45 -22.28 3.75
CA VAL A 17 -1.03 -22.44 4.03
C VAL A 17 -0.66 -21.87 5.40
N GLY A 18 -1.29 -20.77 5.83
CA GLY A 18 -1.15 -20.24 7.20
C GLY A 18 -1.64 -21.18 8.30
N THR A 19 -2.46 -22.19 7.96
CA THR A 19 -2.88 -23.24 8.91
C THR A 19 -2.00 -24.49 8.87
N LEU A 20 -1.26 -24.72 7.77
CA LEU A 20 -0.42 -25.90 7.54
C LEU A 20 1.05 -25.68 7.93
N ILE A 21 1.59 -24.46 7.80
CA ILE A 21 2.98 -24.13 8.12
C ILE A 21 3.00 -23.05 9.20
N LYS A 22 3.19 -23.46 10.46
CA LYS A 22 3.37 -22.58 11.63
C LYS A 22 4.85 -22.26 11.84
N LYS A 23 5.47 -21.60 10.85
CA LYS A 23 6.85 -21.11 10.98
C LYS A 23 6.90 -19.60 10.75
N SER A 24 7.57 -18.90 11.67
CA SER A 24 7.84 -17.48 11.58
C SER A 24 8.58 -17.14 10.30
N GLY A 25 8.08 -16.17 9.53
CA GLY A 25 8.71 -15.72 8.29
C GLY A 25 7.79 -15.64 7.07
N GLY A 26 6.48 -15.92 7.20
CA GLY A 26 5.44 -15.72 6.16
C GLY A 26 5.85 -16.21 4.77
N ASP A 27 5.76 -15.37 3.73
CA ASP A 27 6.12 -15.73 2.34
C ASP A 27 7.48 -16.43 2.21
N TYR A 28 8.48 -16.00 3.00
CA TYR A 28 9.81 -16.60 2.98
C TYR A 28 9.81 -18.02 3.54
N ALA A 29 9.10 -18.27 4.64
CA ALA A 29 8.98 -19.60 5.24
C ALA A 29 8.23 -20.57 4.31
N TYR A 30 7.21 -20.10 3.58
CA TYR A 30 6.49 -20.91 2.60
C TYR A 30 7.36 -21.29 1.41
N ILE A 31 8.11 -20.32 0.86
CA ILE A 31 9.01 -20.58 -0.28
C ILE A 31 10.21 -21.44 0.15
N MET A 32 10.69 -21.31 1.39
CA MET A 32 11.73 -22.16 1.95
C MET A 32 11.31 -23.63 1.97
N GLU A 33 10.09 -23.91 2.43
CA GLU A 33 9.58 -25.29 2.54
C GLU A 33 9.21 -25.89 1.17
N ALA A 34 8.66 -25.09 0.25
CA ALA A 34 8.22 -25.57 -1.06
C ALA A 34 9.32 -25.63 -2.12
N PHE A 35 10.24 -24.66 -2.13
CA PHE A 35 11.19 -24.42 -3.22
C PHE A 35 12.66 -24.42 -2.79
N GLY A 36 12.93 -24.54 -1.48
CA GLY A 36 14.27 -24.63 -0.92
C GLY A 36 14.97 -23.29 -0.70
N PRO A 37 16.20 -23.32 -0.13
CA PRO A 37 16.86 -22.15 0.44
C PRO A 37 17.29 -21.09 -0.57
N PHE A 38 17.63 -21.48 -1.79
CA PHE A 38 18.07 -20.54 -2.83
C PHE A 38 16.92 -19.62 -3.29
N LEU A 39 15.75 -20.19 -3.61
CA LEU A 39 14.59 -19.42 -4.06
C LEU A 39 14.01 -18.55 -2.93
N ALA A 40 14.03 -19.06 -1.69
CA ALA A 40 13.66 -18.27 -0.53
C ALA A 40 14.59 -17.05 -0.34
N PHE A 41 15.91 -17.24 -0.49
CA PHE A 41 16.87 -16.14 -0.43
C PHE A 41 16.61 -15.08 -1.50
N VAL A 42 16.41 -15.48 -2.76
CA VAL A 42 16.13 -14.55 -3.86
C VAL A 42 14.87 -13.73 -3.59
N ARG A 43 13.79 -14.36 -3.10
CA ARG A 43 12.55 -13.66 -2.72
C ARG A 43 12.81 -12.59 -1.65
N LEU A 44 13.55 -12.94 -0.60
CA LEU A 44 13.88 -12.03 0.49
C LEU A 44 14.82 -10.90 0.03
N TRP A 45 15.75 -11.21 -0.86
CA TRP A 45 16.67 -10.25 -1.46
C TRP A 45 15.93 -9.19 -2.28
N ILE A 46 15.02 -9.62 -3.16
CA ILE A 46 14.16 -8.71 -3.95
C ILE A 46 13.28 -7.87 -3.01
N GLU A 47 12.70 -8.48 -1.97
CA GLU A 47 11.88 -7.76 -1.00
C GLU A 47 12.65 -6.64 -0.30
N ALA A 48 13.85 -6.96 0.19
CA ALA A 48 14.65 -6.08 1.01
C ALA A 48 15.28 -4.93 0.20
N ILE A 49 15.74 -5.20 -1.02
CA ILE A 49 16.48 -4.22 -1.82
C ILE A 49 15.58 -3.43 -2.78
N VAL A 50 14.51 -4.05 -3.30
CA VAL A 50 13.66 -3.42 -4.31
C VAL A 50 12.32 -3.01 -3.71
N VAL A 51 11.54 -3.95 -3.19
CA VAL A 51 10.13 -3.71 -2.84
C VAL A 51 9.99 -2.71 -1.69
N ARG A 52 10.68 -2.96 -0.56
CA ARG A 52 10.56 -2.11 0.64
C ARG A 52 11.05 -0.69 0.40
N PRO A 53 12.26 -0.45 -0.17
CA PRO A 53 12.74 0.92 -0.41
C PRO A 53 11.86 1.67 -1.40
N CYS A 54 11.41 1.04 -2.49
CA CYS A 54 10.52 1.68 -3.45
C CYS A 54 9.20 2.11 -2.81
N THR A 55 8.60 1.25 -1.97
CA THR A 55 7.33 1.56 -1.31
C THR A 55 7.47 2.76 -0.37
N VAL A 56 8.54 2.81 0.44
CA VAL A 56 8.81 3.94 1.34
C VAL A 56 9.01 5.24 0.55
N THR A 57 9.77 5.19 -0.55
CA THR A 57 10.01 6.36 -1.41
C THR A 57 8.73 6.89 -2.04
N ILE A 58 7.87 6.03 -2.60
CA ILE A 58 6.60 6.44 -3.21
C ILE A 58 5.72 7.16 -2.19
N VAL A 59 5.59 6.61 -0.97
CA VAL A 59 4.77 7.20 0.09
C VAL A 59 5.34 8.53 0.58
N ALA A 60 6.67 8.62 0.75
CA ALA A 60 7.32 9.86 1.17
C ALA A 60 7.20 10.97 0.12
N LEU A 61 7.37 10.64 -1.16
CA LEU A 61 7.21 11.58 -2.26
C LEU A 61 5.76 12.08 -2.37
N THR A 62 4.80 11.16 -2.22
CA THR A 62 3.38 11.48 -2.18
C THR A 62 3.08 12.47 -1.04
N PHE A 63 3.61 12.22 0.16
CA PHE A 63 3.46 13.14 1.30
C PHE A 63 4.05 14.52 1.02
N ALA A 64 5.25 14.59 0.44
CA ALA A 64 5.89 15.85 0.08
C ALA A 64 5.05 16.66 -0.92
N ILE A 65 4.52 16.01 -1.96
CA ILE A 65 3.65 16.66 -2.96
C ILE A 65 2.37 17.18 -2.30
N TYR A 66 1.72 16.40 -1.43
CA TYR A 66 0.51 16.84 -0.74
C TYR A 66 0.74 18.02 0.21
N ILE A 67 1.91 18.11 0.86
CA ILE A 67 2.28 19.28 1.69
C ILE A 67 2.55 20.51 0.84
N LEU A 68 3.10 20.34 -0.36
CA LEU A 68 3.44 21.46 -1.24
C LEU A 68 2.22 22.03 -1.97
N ARG A 69 1.15 21.24 -2.17
CA ARG A 69 -0.06 21.66 -2.90
C ARG A 69 -0.69 22.97 -2.40
N PRO A 70 -0.82 23.26 -1.10
CA PRO A 70 -1.30 24.56 -0.62
C PRO A 70 -0.40 25.75 -0.95
N PHE A 71 0.92 25.54 -1.08
CA PHE A 71 1.89 26.59 -1.42
C PHE A 71 2.02 26.82 -2.92
N TYR A 72 1.74 25.78 -3.71
CA TYR A 72 1.73 25.79 -5.17
C TYR A 72 0.36 25.31 -5.67
N PRO A 73 -0.71 26.12 -5.52
CA PRO A 73 -2.07 25.70 -5.86
C PRO A 73 -2.30 25.59 -7.37
N ASP A 74 -1.76 26.53 -8.15
CA ASP A 74 -2.00 26.65 -9.60
C ASP A 74 -0.78 26.25 -10.45
N CYS A 75 0.32 25.86 -9.81
CA CYS A 75 1.55 25.47 -10.48
C CYS A 75 2.17 24.24 -9.82
N ASP A 76 3.05 23.56 -10.55
CA ASP A 76 3.81 22.47 -9.98
C ASP A 76 5.00 23.03 -9.17
N PRO A 77 5.32 22.43 -8.01
CA PRO A 77 6.49 22.82 -7.25
C PRO A 77 7.76 22.64 -8.10
N PRO A 78 8.76 23.52 -7.96
CA PRO A 78 10.03 23.39 -8.66
C PRO A 78 10.66 22.00 -8.52
N ASP A 79 11.26 21.51 -9.61
CA ASP A 79 11.96 20.23 -9.67
C ASP A 79 12.98 20.09 -8.52
N GLY A 80 12.99 18.96 -7.84
CA GLY A 80 13.89 18.67 -6.73
C GLY A 80 13.36 19.04 -5.34
N ILE A 81 12.37 19.92 -5.22
CA ILE A 81 11.80 20.29 -3.90
C ILE A 81 11.00 19.12 -3.29
N PRO A 82 10.08 18.45 -4.01
CA PRO A 82 9.38 17.30 -3.47
C PRO A 82 10.33 16.17 -3.07
N GLU A 83 11.38 15.92 -3.86
CA GLU A 83 12.40 14.90 -3.61
C GLU A 83 13.21 15.22 -2.35
N LEU A 84 13.66 16.47 -2.18
CA LEU A 84 14.39 16.90 -0.99
C LEU A 84 13.54 16.74 0.27
N LEU A 85 12.27 17.14 0.21
CA LEU A 85 11.34 16.97 1.32
C LEU A 85 11.08 15.50 1.63
N ALA A 86 10.94 14.64 0.62
CA ALA A 86 10.78 13.21 0.81
C ALA A 86 12.02 12.58 1.48
N ILE A 87 13.22 12.95 1.05
CA ILE A 87 14.49 12.51 1.66
C ILE A 87 14.54 12.96 3.12
N LEU A 88 14.26 14.23 3.39
CA LEU A 88 14.24 14.79 4.74
C LEU A 88 13.26 14.03 5.65
N LEU A 89 12.05 13.74 5.15
CA LEU A 89 11.05 12.97 5.88
C LEU A 89 11.53 11.56 6.22
N ILE A 90 12.10 10.85 5.24
CA ILE A 90 12.61 9.48 5.44
C ILE A 90 13.73 9.48 6.48
N VAL A 91 14.68 10.40 6.37
CA VAL A 91 15.80 10.53 7.32
C VAL A 91 15.29 10.85 8.71
N LEU A 92 14.34 11.79 8.84
CA LEU A 92 13.76 12.18 10.13
C LEU A 92 13.02 11.00 10.78
N MET A 93 12.16 10.32 10.02
CA MET A 93 11.43 9.14 10.52
C MET A 93 12.38 8.01 10.92
N THR A 94 13.45 7.79 10.14
CA THR A 94 14.48 6.79 10.46
C THR A 94 15.22 7.17 11.75
N ALA A 95 15.63 8.44 11.89
CA ALA A 95 16.29 8.92 13.10
C ALA A 95 15.40 8.77 14.35
N VAL A 96 14.12 9.13 14.26
CA VAL A 96 13.15 8.93 15.35
C VAL A 96 13.03 7.45 15.70
N ASN A 97 12.95 6.58 14.70
CA ASN A 97 12.88 5.13 14.91
C ASN A 97 14.13 4.57 15.59
N CYS A 98 15.33 5.06 15.23
CA CYS A 98 16.59 4.66 15.84
C CYS A 98 16.74 5.17 17.29
N ILE A 99 16.20 6.34 17.63
CA ILE A 99 16.32 6.94 18.97
C ILE A 99 15.28 6.35 19.93
N SER A 100 14.03 6.23 19.50
CA SER A 100 12.95 5.74 20.35
C SER A 100 11.84 5.09 19.54
N VAL A 101 11.75 3.77 19.64
CA VAL A 101 10.65 3.01 19.05
C VAL A 101 9.31 3.45 19.64
N ARG A 102 9.25 3.80 20.93
CA ARG A 102 8.01 4.27 21.59
C ARG A 102 7.52 5.59 21.01
N ALA A 103 8.43 6.53 20.73
CA ALA A 103 8.07 7.79 20.08
C ALA A 103 7.60 7.55 18.63
N ALA A 104 8.30 6.66 17.90
CA ALA A 104 7.90 6.28 16.54
C ALA A 104 6.49 5.66 16.51
N THR A 105 6.18 4.74 17.42
CA THR A 105 4.84 4.13 17.53
C THR A 105 3.77 5.17 17.81
N PHE A 106 3.99 6.09 18.76
CA PHE A 106 3.01 7.14 19.06
C PHE A 106 2.71 8.04 17.85
N VAL A 107 3.75 8.45 17.12
CA VAL A 107 3.61 9.27 15.90
C VAL A 107 2.85 8.49 14.83
N GLN A 108 3.18 7.20 14.63
CA GLN A 108 2.49 6.33 13.68
C GLN A 108 1.01 6.11 14.03
N ASP A 109 0.69 5.91 15.30
CA ASP A 109 -0.69 5.75 15.77
C ASP A 109 -1.52 7.01 15.51
N PHE A 110 -0.95 8.18 15.79
CA PHE A 110 -1.59 9.47 15.48
C PHE A 110 -1.89 9.61 13.99
N PHE A 111 -0.91 9.33 13.11
CA PHE A 111 -1.14 9.38 11.66
C PHE A 111 -2.16 8.37 11.18
N THR A 112 -2.25 7.20 11.82
CA THR A 112 -3.24 6.17 11.49
C THR A 112 -4.64 6.65 11.82
N ILE A 113 -4.85 7.20 13.02
CA ILE A 113 -6.14 7.79 13.43
C ILE A 113 -6.52 8.95 12.49
N ALA A 114 -5.57 9.84 12.20
CA ALA A 114 -5.79 10.98 11.31
C ALA A 114 -6.20 10.54 9.90
N LYS A 115 -5.56 9.50 9.34
CA LYS A 115 -5.92 8.92 8.03
C LYS A 115 -7.34 8.36 8.03
N VAL A 116 -7.73 7.61 9.06
CA VAL A 116 -9.07 7.05 9.17
C VAL A 116 -10.12 8.16 9.27
N LEU A 117 -9.87 9.19 10.09
CA LEU A 117 -10.76 10.36 10.19
C LEU A 117 -10.89 11.09 8.86
N ALA A 118 -9.80 11.30 8.13
CA ALA A 118 -9.82 11.93 6.81
C ALA A 118 -10.68 11.13 5.81
N LEU A 119 -10.56 9.80 5.80
CA LEU A 119 -11.41 8.94 4.96
C LEU A 119 -12.89 9.05 5.31
N VAL A 120 -13.23 9.03 6.60
CA VAL A 120 -14.61 9.20 7.07
C VAL A 120 -15.17 10.56 6.64
N LEU A 121 -14.36 11.62 6.75
CA LEU A 121 -14.75 12.96 6.29
C LEU A 121 -14.99 13.02 4.77
N ILE A 122 -14.11 12.42 3.97
CA ILE A 122 -14.27 12.35 2.50
C ILE A 122 -15.55 11.59 2.14
N ILE A 123 -15.79 10.43 2.76
CA ILE A 123 -17.01 9.63 2.53
C ILE A 123 -18.26 10.44 2.94
N GLY A 124 -18.23 11.06 4.13
CA GLY A 124 -19.34 11.85 4.65
C GLY A 124 -19.68 13.06 3.78
N THR A 125 -18.68 13.88 3.44
CA THR A 125 -18.85 15.04 2.56
C THR A 125 -19.29 14.63 1.16
N GLY A 126 -18.76 13.54 0.61
CA GLY A 126 -19.21 12.96 -0.65
C GLY A 126 -20.69 12.61 -0.62
N MET A 127 -21.16 11.89 0.40
CA MET A 127 -22.58 11.55 0.56
C MET A 127 -23.47 12.80 0.66
N VAL A 128 -23.06 13.81 1.43
CA VAL A 128 -23.81 15.07 1.56
C VAL A 128 -23.91 15.78 0.20
N LEU A 129 -22.80 15.90 -0.54
CA LEU A 129 -22.79 16.53 -1.86
C LEU A 129 -23.66 15.79 -2.89
N LEU A 130 -23.76 14.46 -2.81
CA LEU A 130 -24.67 13.69 -3.67
C LEU A 130 -26.15 13.95 -3.34
N MET A 131 -26.48 14.03 -2.06
CA MET A 131 -27.86 14.22 -1.60
C MET A 131 -28.34 15.66 -1.75
N THR A 132 -27.52 16.66 -1.42
CA THR A 132 -27.94 18.07 -1.34
C THR A 132 -27.17 19.01 -2.26
N GLY A 133 -26.16 18.51 -2.98
CA GLY A 133 -25.32 19.33 -3.84
C GLY A 133 -25.98 19.72 -5.16
N LYS A 134 -25.23 20.51 -5.93
CA LYS A 134 -25.59 20.95 -7.29
C LYS A 134 -25.77 19.76 -8.26
N PRO A 135 -26.56 19.92 -9.34
CA PRO A 135 -26.79 18.85 -10.33
C PRO A 135 -25.51 18.21 -10.87
N GLN A 136 -24.44 18.99 -11.04
CA GLN A 136 -23.11 18.54 -11.48
C GLN A 136 -22.55 17.31 -10.72
N TYR A 137 -22.86 17.16 -9.41
CA TYR A 137 -22.41 16.00 -8.63
C TYR A 137 -23.19 14.72 -8.94
N ARG A 138 -24.43 14.87 -9.43
CA ARG A 138 -25.31 13.76 -9.84
C ARG A 138 -25.11 13.42 -11.31
N GLU A 139 -24.91 14.43 -12.15
CA GLU A 139 -24.59 14.29 -13.58
C GLU A 139 -23.22 13.63 -13.81
N SER A 140 -22.32 13.67 -12.82
CA SER A 140 -21.07 12.91 -12.84
C SER A 140 -21.26 11.38 -13.04
N PHE A 141 -22.47 10.86 -12.82
CA PHE A 141 -22.82 9.44 -13.03
C PHE A 141 -23.49 9.14 -14.38
N GLU A 142 -23.83 10.14 -15.19
CA GLU A 142 -24.54 9.90 -16.45
C GLU A 142 -23.62 9.31 -17.53
N ASN A 143 -22.32 9.66 -17.50
CA ASN A 143 -21.34 9.32 -18.54
C ASN A 143 -20.07 8.66 -17.98
N ILE A 144 -20.20 7.74 -17.03
CA ILE A 144 -19.07 7.14 -16.28
C ILE A 144 -18.05 6.42 -17.18
N PHE A 145 -18.48 5.95 -18.35
CA PHE A 145 -17.63 5.23 -19.31
C PHE A 145 -17.17 6.08 -20.49
N GLU A 146 -17.57 7.36 -20.57
CA GLU A 146 -17.05 8.26 -21.60
C GLU A 146 -15.54 8.50 -21.37
N ASN A 147 -14.76 8.53 -22.46
CA ASN A 147 -13.28 8.55 -22.43
C ASN A 147 -12.58 7.29 -21.85
N THR A 148 -13.28 6.15 -21.75
CA THR A 148 -12.63 4.88 -21.39
C THR A 148 -11.64 4.47 -22.48
N SER A 149 -10.34 4.48 -22.16
CA SER A 149 -9.31 3.87 -23.00
C SER A 149 -9.47 2.35 -23.01
N ARG A 150 -9.55 1.75 -24.20
CA ARG A 150 -9.58 0.28 -24.40
C ARG A 150 -8.21 -0.30 -24.69
N ASP A 151 -7.17 0.52 -24.56
CA ASP A 151 -5.81 0.07 -24.76
C ASP A 151 -5.35 -0.85 -23.62
N PHE A 152 -4.72 -1.95 -24.00
CA PHE A 152 -4.29 -2.99 -23.06
C PHE A 152 -3.24 -2.46 -22.07
N SER A 153 -2.40 -1.52 -22.48
CA SER A 153 -1.40 -0.90 -21.60
C SER A 153 -2.07 -0.07 -20.50
N THR A 154 -3.03 0.78 -20.89
CA THR A 154 -3.77 1.63 -19.93
C THR A 154 -4.52 0.79 -18.90
N ILE A 155 -5.19 -0.28 -19.36
CA ILE A 155 -5.89 -1.23 -18.48
C ILE A 155 -4.90 -1.87 -17.50
N SER A 156 -3.74 -2.33 -17.98
CA SER A 156 -2.71 -2.97 -17.13
C SER A 156 -2.18 -2.03 -16.04
N ILE A 157 -1.93 -0.76 -16.37
CA ILE A 157 -1.49 0.26 -15.40
C ILE A 157 -2.56 0.56 -14.35
N ALA A 158 -3.84 0.62 -14.76
CA ALA A 158 -4.95 0.80 -13.83
C ALA A 158 -5.05 -0.36 -12.84
N PHE A 159 -4.92 -1.61 -13.31
CA PHE A 159 -4.86 -2.78 -12.43
C PHE A 159 -3.67 -2.73 -11.48
N TYR A 160 -2.48 -2.39 -11.97
CA TYR A 160 -1.29 -2.27 -11.13
C TYR A 160 -1.47 -1.22 -10.03
N SER A 161 -2.03 -0.06 -10.37
CA SER A 161 -2.32 1.02 -9.41
C SER A 161 -3.35 0.59 -8.37
N GLY A 162 -4.40 -0.13 -8.79
CA GLY A 162 -5.39 -0.71 -7.87
C GLY A 162 -4.77 -1.75 -6.93
N LEU A 163 -3.96 -2.67 -7.47
CA LEU A 163 -3.24 -3.66 -6.66
C LEU A 163 -2.28 -3.02 -5.67
N PHE A 164 -1.61 -1.93 -6.05
CA PHE A 164 -0.75 -1.17 -5.14
C PHE A 164 -1.54 -0.61 -3.95
N ALA A 165 -2.76 -0.10 -4.16
CA ALA A 165 -3.61 0.40 -3.08
C ALA A 165 -4.05 -0.68 -2.09
N TYR A 166 -4.19 -1.94 -2.54
CA TYR A 166 -4.47 -3.11 -1.69
C TYR A 166 -3.21 -3.88 -1.27
N SER A 167 -2.02 -3.40 -1.62
CA SER A 167 -0.77 -4.03 -1.23
C SER A 167 -0.58 -3.95 0.28
N GLY A 168 -0.02 -5.01 0.86
CA GLY A 168 0.30 -5.07 2.29
C GLY A 168 -0.39 -6.18 3.08
N TRP A 169 -1.36 -6.87 2.48
CA TRP A 169 -2.02 -8.05 3.07
C TRP A 169 -1.03 -9.16 3.45
N ASN A 170 0.05 -9.34 2.68
CA ASN A 170 1.10 -10.32 2.98
C ASN A 170 1.80 -10.04 4.32
N PHE A 171 1.87 -8.79 4.78
CA PHE A 171 2.56 -8.47 6.02
C PHE A 171 1.81 -8.95 7.26
N LEU A 172 0.47 -9.07 7.17
CA LEU A 172 -0.35 -9.60 8.24
C LEU A 172 -0.03 -11.07 8.52
N ASN A 173 0.35 -11.83 7.48
CA ASN A 173 0.73 -13.23 7.60
C ASN A 173 2.02 -13.43 8.41
N PHE A 174 2.88 -12.42 8.54
CA PHE A 174 4.09 -12.51 9.38
C PHE A 174 3.80 -12.44 10.89
N ILE A 175 2.68 -11.82 11.30
CA ILE A 175 2.34 -11.56 12.71
C ILE A 175 1.34 -12.61 13.24
N VAL A 176 0.89 -13.54 12.39
CA VAL A 176 -0.04 -14.62 12.77
C VAL A 176 0.46 -15.45 13.97
N GLU A 177 1.78 -15.55 14.16
CA GLU A 177 2.36 -16.27 15.30
C GLU A 177 2.37 -15.47 16.61
N GLU A 178 2.31 -14.14 16.56
CA GLU A 178 2.24 -13.27 17.76
C GLU A 178 0.81 -12.99 18.23
N LEU A 179 -0.19 -13.39 17.42
CA LEU A 179 -1.60 -13.34 17.80
C LEU A 179 -1.89 -14.33 18.93
N GLN A 180 -2.32 -13.81 20.08
CA GLN A 180 -2.87 -14.64 21.15
C GLN A 180 -4.18 -15.30 20.65
N ASN A 181 -4.19 -16.63 20.52
CA ASN A 181 -5.30 -17.47 20.03
C ASN A 181 -5.74 -17.21 18.57
N PRO A 182 -4.99 -17.65 17.56
CA PRO A 182 -5.33 -17.47 16.14
C PRO A 182 -6.52 -18.31 15.64
N LYS A 183 -7.21 -19.06 16.52
CA LYS A 183 -8.34 -19.95 16.18
C LYS A 183 -9.72 -19.35 16.46
N ARG A 184 -9.81 -18.09 16.89
CA ARG A 184 -11.07 -17.40 17.13
C ARG A 184 -11.04 -15.97 16.63
#